data_AF-T1CR44-F1
#
_entry.id   AF-T1CR44-F1
#
_cell.length_a   1.000
_cell.length_b   1.000
_cell.length_c   1.000
_cell.angle_alpha   90.00
_cell.angle_beta   90.00
_cell.angle_gamma   90.00
#
_symmetry.space_group_name_H-M   'P 1'
#
loop_
_entity.id
_entity.type
_entity.pdbx_description
1 polymer ?
#
loop_
_entity_poly.entity_id
_entity_poly.type
_entity_poly.pdbx_seq_one_letter_code
_entity_poly.pdbx_strand_id
1 'polypeptide(L)' 'MAVGDVALVEHGVGLGVDQEEKALEVLKKSDITVTVHLGMGQMTAEYWTTDLSYEYVRINAGYKGRT' A
#
# COMPACT_ATOMS: atom_id res chain seq x y z
N MET A 1 5.66 -8.76 4.43
CA MET A 1 5.12 -7.63 3.64
C MET A 1 6.26 -6.72 3.27
N ALA A 2 6.33 -6.31 2.02
CA ALA A 2 7.32 -5.38 1.51
C ALA A 2 6.65 -4.27 0.69
N VAL A 3 7.27 -3.09 0.68
CA VAL A 3 6.92 -1.96 -0.18
C VAL A 3 8.13 -1.66 -1.06
N GLY A 4 7.96 -1.85 -2.37
CA GLY A 4 9.09 -1.98 -3.29
C GLY A 4 10.06 -3.07 -2.80
N ASP A 5 11.33 -2.71 -2.67
CA ASP A 5 12.40 -3.60 -2.22
C ASP A 5 12.62 -3.59 -0.69
N VAL A 6 11.79 -2.87 0.08
CA VAL A 6 11.93 -2.72 1.54
C VAL A 6 10.98 -3.65 2.27
N ALA A 7 11.52 -4.61 3.02
CA ALA A 7 10.74 -5.46 3.92
C ALA A 7 10.30 -4.65 5.16
N LEU A 8 9.00 -4.70 5.47
CA LEU A 8 8.42 -4.06 6.67
C LEU A 8 7.96 -5.07 7.72
N VAL A 9 7.49 -6.24 7.27
CA VAL A 9 6.93 -7.28 8.14
C VAL A 9 7.44 -8.64 7.72
N GLU A 10 7.94 -9.42 8.68
CA GLU A 10 8.32 -10.82 8.50
C GLU A 10 7.62 -11.68 9.54
N HIS A 11 7.06 -12.82 9.10
CA HIS A 11 6.34 -13.76 9.98
C HIS A 11 5.28 -13.10 10.89
N GLY A 12 4.64 -12.04 10.41
CA GLY A 12 3.62 -11.30 11.16
C GLY A 12 4.15 -10.29 12.18
N VAL A 13 5.47 -10.07 12.24
CA VAL A 13 6.14 -9.12 13.14
C VAL A 13 6.76 -7.98 12.34
N GLY A 14 6.56 -6.74 12.78
CA GLY A 14 7.18 -5.57 12.17
C GLY A 14 8.70 -5.53 12.39
N LEU A 15 9.45 -5.08 11.39
CA LEU A 15 10.92 -5.04 11.43
C LEU A 15 11.51 -3.78 12.10
N GLY A 16 10.66 -2.87 12.58
CA GLY A 16 11.05 -1.69 13.35
C GLY A 16 11.22 -0.41 12.54
N VAL A 17 11.51 0.68 13.26
CA VAL A 17 11.47 2.07 12.75
C VAL A 17 12.45 2.29 11.60
N ASP A 18 13.64 1.71 11.64
CA ASP A 18 14.63 1.86 10.56
C ASP A 18 14.13 1.36 9.20
N GLN A 19 13.29 0.31 9.19
CA GLN A 19 12.69 -0.18 7.95
C GLN A 19 11.48 0.68 7.54
N GLU A 20 10.72 1.19 8.50
CA GLU A 20 9.63 2.13 8.24
C GLU A 20 10.15 3.41 7.58
N GLU A 21 11.25 3.97 8.06
CA GLU A 21 11.90 5.15 7.46
C GLU A 21 12.33 4.89 6.01
N LYS A 22 12.93 3.73 5.74
CA LYS A 22 13.30 3.35 4.36
C LYS A 22 12.08 3.17 3.46
N ALA A 23 11.01 2.56 3.98
CA ALA A 23 9.78 2.38 3.23
C ALA A 23 9.07 3.72 2.95
N LEU A 24 9.13 4.67 3.89
CA LEU A 24 8.60 6.03 3.68
C LEU A 24 9.26 6.72 2.48
N GLU A 25 10.56 6.52 2.26
CA GLU A 25 11.22 7.04 1.06
C GLU A 25 10.73 6.38 -0.23
N VAL A 26 10.38 5.08 -0.18
CA VAL A 26 9.77 4.39 -1.33
C VAL A 26 8.35 4.90 -1.59
N LEU A 27 7.57 5.14 -0.54
CA LEU A 27 6.19 5.63 -0.63
C LEU A 27 6.06 7.04 -1.22
N LYS A 28 7.14 7.83 -1.27
CA LYS A 28 7.17 9.14 -1.95
C LYS A 28 7.19 9.04 -3.48
N LYS A 29 7.44 7.86 -4.04
CA LYS A 29 7.44 7.63 -5.49
C LYS A 29 6.02 7.63 -6.05
N SER A 30 5.87 7.91 -7.35
CA SER A 30 4.57 7.88 -8.04
C SER A 30 3.98 6.47 -8.15
N ASP A 31 4.85 5.47 -8.30
CA ASP A 31 4.48 4.08 -8.52
C ASP A 31 5.18 3.20 -7.50
N ILE A 32 4.38 2.40 -6.81
CA ILE A 32 4.86 1.48 -5.76
C ILE A 32 4.22 0.10 -5.93
N THR A 33 5.00 -0.92 -5.63
CA THR A 33 4.50 -2.29 -5.51
C THR A 33 4.43 -2.67 -4.05
N VAL A 34 3.30 -3.21 -3.60
CA VAL A 34 3.16 -3.78 -2.25
C VAL A 34 3.02 -5.29 -2.37
N THR A 35 3.93 -6.02 -1.74
CA THR A 35 3.98 -7.48 -1.82
C THR A 35 3.68 -8.09 -0.45
N VAL A 36 2.69 -8.99 -0.41
CA VAL A 36 2.29 -9.73 0.80
C VAL A 36 2.41 -11.23 0.55
N HIS A 37 3.35 -11.87 1.25
CA HIS A 37 3.43 -13.32 1.29
C HIS A 37 2.65 -13.85 2.50
N LEU A 38 1.57 -14.59 2.22
CA LEU A 38 0.73 -15.17 3.27
C LEU A 38 1.28 -16.49 3.82
N GLY A 39 2.16 -17.18 3.09
CA GLY A 39 2.72 -18.47 3.50
C GLY A 39 1.71 -19.62 3.51
N MET A 40 0.58 -19.50 2.80
CA MET A 40 -0.54 -20.45 2.82
C MET A 40 -0.65 -21.30 1.53
N GLY A 41 0.43 -21.41 0.75
CA GLY A 41 0.46 -22.18 -0.49
C GLY A 41 1.18 -21.45 -1.62
N GLN A 42 0.93 -21.87 -2.87
CA GLN A 42 1.61 -21.36 -4.07
C GLN A 42 0.73 -20.47 -4.95
N MET A 43 -0.44 -20.05 -4.47
CA MET A 43 -1.30 -19.13 -5.24
C MET A 43 -0.80 -17.70 -5.16
N THR A 44 -1.00 -16.96 -6.25
CA THR A 44 -0.64 -15.55 -6.38
C THR A 44 -1.79 -14.80 -7.06
N ALA A 45 -2.03 -13.56 -6.64
CA ALA A 45 -2.96 -12.64 -7.28
C ALA A 45 -2.34 -11.25 -7.28
N GLU A 46 -2.66 -10.47 -8.32
CA GLU A 46 -2.13 -9.13 -8.52
C GLU A 46 -3.29 -8.17 -8.82
N TYR A 47 -3.23 -6.99 -8.21
CA TYR A 47 -4.25 -5.96 -8.35
C TYR A 47 -3.56 -4.60 -8.53
N TRP A 48 -4.12 -3.79 -9.42
CA TRP A 48 -3.75 -2.40 -9.59
C TRP A 48 -4.73 -1.53 -8.81
N THR A 49 -4.20 -0.63 -8.00
CA THR A 49 -4.99 0.34 -7.23
C THR A 49 -4.24 1.66 -7.17
N THR A 50 -4.94 2.71 -6.77
CA THR A 50 -4.37 4.04 -6.52
C THR A 50 -4.53 4.42 -5.05
N ASP A 51 -3.85 5.47 -4.63
CA ASP A 51 -4.05 6.08 -3.32
C ASP A 51 -5.43 6.76 -3.22
N LEU A 52 -5.86 7.02 -1.97
CA LEU A 52 -7.05 7.79 -1.66
C LEU A 52 -6.65 9.24 -1.36
N SER A 53 -6.66 10.07 -2.40
CA SER A 53 -6.24 11.47 -2.30
C SER A 53 -7.35 12.40 -1.80
N TYR A 54 -6.96 13.56 -1.26
CA TYR A 54 -7.89 14.64 -0.92
C TYR A 54 -8.70 15.10 -2.15
N GLU A 55 -8.05 15.19 -3.31
CA GLU A 55 -8.71 15.59 -4.55
C GLU A 55 -9.79 14.61 -4.98
N TYR A 56 -9.55 13.30 -4.81
CA TYR A 56 -10.59 12.29 -5.03
C TYR A 56 -11.81 12.56 -4.15
N VAL A 57 -11.60 12.83 -2.85
CA VAL A 57 -12.70 13.16 -1.93
C VAL A 57 -13.39 14.45 -2.34
N ARG A 58 -12.66 15.52 -2.67
CA ARG A 58 -13.20 16.81 -3.07
C ARG A 58 -14.09 16.72 -4.32
N ILE A 59 -13.63 16.00 -5.34
CA ILE A 59 -14.37 15.76 -6.59
C ILE A 59 -15.66 15.00 -6.30
N ASN A 60 -15.60 13.98 -5.44
CA ASN A 60 -16.73 13.08 -5.21
C ASN A 60 -17.69 13.54 -4.09
N ALA A 61 -17.28 14.40 -3.16
CA ALA A 61 -18.10 14.89 -2.05
C ALA A 61 -19.26 15.78 -2.52
N GLY A 62 -19.19 16.33 -3.73
CA GLY A 62 -20.24 17.16 -4.33
C GLY A 62 -21.36 16.38 -5.02
N TYR A 63 -21.24 15.05 -5.17
CA TYR A 63 -22.33 14.23 -5.69
C TYR A 63 -23.42 14.13 -4.62
N LYS A 64 -24.35 15.09 -4.61
CA LYS A 64 -25.65 14.88 -3.99
C LYS A 64 -26.24 13.62 -4.63
N GLY A 65 -26.40 12.56 -3.84
CA GLY A 65 -27.19 11.41 -4.23
C GLY A 65 -28.52 11.93 -4.76
N ARG A 66 -28.83 11.63 -6.02
CA ARG A 66 -30.19 11.81 -6.56
C ARG A 66 -31.09 10.86 -5.76
N THR A 67 -31.64 11.37 -4.67
CA THR A 67 -32.87 10.89 -4.03
C THR A 67 -33.93 11.95 -4.28
#